data_AF-A0A5S5DXP8-F1
#
_entry.id   AF-A0A5S5DXP8-F1
#
_cell.length_a   1.000
_cell.length_b   1.000
_cell.length_c   1.000
_cell.angle_alpha   90.00
_cell.angle_beta   90.00
_cell.angle_gamma   90.00
#
_symmetry.space_group_name_H-M   'P 1'
#
loop_
_entity.id
_entity.type
_entity.pdbx_description
1 polymer ?
#
loop_
_entity_poly.entity_id
_entity_poly.type
_entity_poly.pdbx_seq_one_letter_code
_entity_poly.pdbx_strand_id
1 'polypeptide(L)'
;MKKLVFLFLSVLLFQSCLGDDDTPKYNYELLTIDEAQTPDSFIYGETYDITVKYSLPNSCYFFNGLYYDYQDTIRVVAINARVRLDVDCTEEIVQEEYTFPVKVTQEKDYVFKFWKGVDDDGENIFEEVVVPVN
;
A
#
# COMPACT_ATOMS: atom_id res chain seq x y z
N MET A 1 -35.72 20.41 -51.22
CA MET A 1 -36.18 20.65 -49.83
C MET A 1 -35.19 20.02 -48.86
N LYS A 2 -34.71 20.85 -47.93
CA LYS A 2 -33.89 20.63 -46.72
C LYS A 2 -33.41 19.20 -46.42
N LYS A 3 -32.15 18.90 -46.75
CA LYS A 3 -31.32 17.87 -46.09
C LYS A 3 -30.06 18.51 -45.48
N LEU A 4 -30.24 19.59 -44.73
CA LEU A 4 -29.15 20.44 -44.24
C LEU A 4 -29.27 20.62 -42.71
N VAL A 5 -29.33 19.52 -41.97
CA VAL A 5 -29.44 19.55 -40.49
C VAL A 5 -28.45 18.63 -39.78
N PHE A 6 -27.73 17.75 -40.49
CA PHE A 6 -26.86 16.75 -39.84
C PHE A 6 -25.35 17.08 -39.83
N LEU A 7 -24.96 18.35 -39.94
CA LEU A 7 -23.54 18.73 -40.03
C LEU A 7 -23.08 19.76 -38.97
N PHE A 8 -23.83 19.94 -37.88
CA PHE A 8 -23.45 20.91 -36.84
C PHE A 8 -23.36 20.35 -35.42
N LEU A 9 -23.52 19.04 -35.23
CA LEU A 9 -23.49 18.43 -33.89
C LEU A 9 -22.19 17.64 -33.59
N SER A 10 -21.25 17.53 -34.53
CA SER A 10 -20.03 16.72 -34.36
C SER A 10 -18.79 17.50 -33.90
N VAL A 11 -18.88 18.83 -33.72
CA VAL A 11 -17.70 19.67 -33.44
C VAL A 11 -17.51 19.96 -31.94
N LEU A 12 -18.42 19.53 -31.06
CA LEU A 12 -18.37 19.87 -29.63
C LEU A 12 -17.83 18.78 -28.69
N LEU A 13 -17.30 17.66 -29.21
CA LEU A 13 -16.85 16.54 -28.35
C LEU A 13 -15.33 16.47 -28.12
N PHE A 14 -14.55 17.45 -28.56
CA PHE A 14 -13.08 17.48 -28.35
C PHE A 14 -12.62 18.62 -27.43
N GLN A 15 -13.42 18.98 -26.42
CA GLN A 15 -12.87 19.64 -25.23
C GLN A 15 -12.15 18.56 -24.40
N SER A 16 -11.06 18.02 -24.96
CA SER A 16 -10.10 17.20 -24.23
C SER A 16 -9.58 18.05 -23.07
N CYS A 17 -9.75 17.58 -21.84
CA CYS A 17 -9.10 18.19 -20.68
C CYS A 17 -7.61 18.35 -20.98
N LEU A 18 -7.16 19.59 -21.18
CA LEU A 18 -5.78 19.96 -20.92
C LEU A 18 -5.57 19.66 -19.44
N GLY A 19 -4.79 18.63 -19.12
CA GLY A 19 -4.33 18.43 -17.76
C GLY A 19 -3.52 19.66 -17.36
N ASP A 20 -3.87 20.30 -16.26
CA ASP A 20 -3.04 21.37 -15.70
C ASP A 20 -1.67 20.77 -15.34
N ASP A 21 -0.60 21.35 -15.89
CA ASP A 21 0.78 20.98 -15.60
C ASP A 21 1.18 21.27 -14.12
N ASP A 22 0.32 21.96 -13.36
CA ASP A 22 0.55 22.36 -11.96
C ASP A 22 0.11 21.30 -10.92
N THR A 23 -0.37 20.12 -11.32
CA THR A 23 -0.71 19.05 -10.37
C THR A 23 0.54 18.33 -9.88
N PRO A 24 0.77 18.19 -8.56
CA PRO A 24 1.95 17.51 -8.07
C PRO A 24 2.01 16.04 -8.51
N LYS A 25 3.18 15.61 -8.98
CA LYS A 25 3.36 14.25 -9.52
C LYS A 25 3.69 13.26 -8.43
N TYR A 26 2.90 12.19 -8.34
CA TYR A 26 3.08 11.13 -7.35
C TYR A 26 3.19 9.75 -7.98
N ASN A 27 3.99 8.89 -7.35
CA ASN A 27 3.97 7.44 -7.54
C ASN A 27 3.51 6.73 -6.25
N TYR A 28 3.21 5.44 -6.36
CA TYR A 28 2.95 4.54 -5.22
C TYR A 28 3.92 3.38 -5.25
N GLU A 29 4.55 3.12 -4.12
CA GLU A 29 5.60 2.09 -4.00
C GLU A 29 5.40 1.30 -2.71
N LEU A 30 5.72 0.02 -2.75
CA LEU A 30 5.77 -0.79 -1.55
C LEU A 30 7.11 -0.60 -0.87
N LEU A 31 7.09 -0.34 0.43
CA LEU A 31 8.27 -0.33 1.29
C LEU A 31 8.32 -1.61 2.12
N THR A 32 9.54 -2.05 2.37
CA THR A 32 9.81 -3.22 3.22
C THR A 32 9.46 -2.92 4.66
N ILE A 33 9.07 -3.96 5.39
CA ILE A 33 8.89 -3.91 6.83
C ILE A 33 10.24 -4.25 7.48
N ASP A 34 10.78 -3.36 8.30
CA ASP A 34 12.04 -3.58 9.00
C ASP A 34 11.85 -4.60 10.13
N GLU A 35 10.84 -4.36 10.97
CA GLU A 35 10.49 -5.15 12.14
C GLU A 35 8.97 -5.24 12.29
N ALA A 36 8.47 -6.35 12.85
CA ALA A 36 7.07 -6.52 13.18
C ALA A 36 6.91 -7.04 14.61
N GLN A 37 5.92 -6.50 15.32
CA GLN A 37 5.53 -6.93 16.66
C GLN A 37 4.11 -7.47 16.58
N THR A 38 3.96 -8.76 16.86
CA THR A 38 2.67 -9.46 16.91
C THR A 38 2.41 -9.95 18.33
N PRO A 39 1.15 -10.17 18.73
CA PRO A 39 0.84 -10.94 19.93
C PRO A 39 1.35 -12.38 19.84
N ASP A 40 1.60 -13.00 20.99
CA ASP A 40 2.02 -14.41 21.07
C ASP A 40 0.90 -15.38 20.66
N SER A 41 -0.36 -14.98 20.84
CA SER A 41 -1.54 -15.73 20.43
C SER A 41 -2.77 -14.84 20.33
N PHE A 42 -3.77 -15.33 19.63
CA PHE A 42 -5.07 -14.70 19.46
C PHE A 42 -6.18 -15.48 20.16
N ILE A 43 -7.23 -14.77 20.57
CA ILE A 43 -8.51 -15.32 20.99
C ILE A 43 -9.55 -14.98 19.92
N TYR A 44 -10.33 -15.96 19.49
CA TYR A 44 -11.37 -15.76 18.48
C TYR A 44 -12.38 -14.68 18.91
N GLY A 45 -12.68 -13.74 18.01
CA GLY A 45 -13.62 -12.64 18.23
C GLY A 45 -13.01 -11.37 18.83
N GLU A 46 -11.82 -11.46 19.42
CA GLU A 46 -11.09 -10.32 19.99
C GLU A 46 -10.38 -9.50 18.90
N THR A 47 -9.89 -8.31 19.29
CA THR A 47 -9.09 -7.44 18.41
C THR A 47 -7.74 -7.17 19.05
N TYR A 48 -6.68 -7.30 18.27
CA TYR A 48 -5.31 -7.08 18.72
C TYR A 48 -4.61 -6.07 17.83
N ASP A 49 -3.70 -5.32 18.42
CA ASP A 49 -2.84 -4.41 17.67
C ASP A 49 -1.58 -5.13 17.21
N ILE A 50 -1.21 -4.90 15.95
CA ILE A 50 0.07 -5.28 15.37
C ILE A 50 0.82 -4.00 15.02
N THR A 51 2.09 -3.92 15.39
CA THR A 51 2.94 -2.77 15.09
C THR A 51 4.02 -3.18 14.10
N VAL A 52 4.17 -2.44 13.02
CA VAL A 52 5.26 -2.60 12.05
C VAL A 52 6.15 -1.37 12.06
N LYS A 53 7.44 -1.60 11.89
CA LYS A 53 8.46 -0.58 11.75
C LYS A 53 8.97 -0.57 10.31
N TYR A 54 9.21 0.60 9.75
CA TYR A 54 9.64 0.74 8.37
C TYR A 54 10.43 2.03 8.18
N SER A 55 11.24 2.06 7.12
CA SER A 55 12.09 3.20 6.79
C SER A 55 11.61 3.90 5.53
N LEU A 56 11.38 5.20 5.62
CA LEU A 56 11.17 6.09 4.48
C LEU A 56 12.54 6.41 3.86
N PRO A 57 12.81 6.06 2.58
CA PRO A 57 14.13 6.20 1.99
C PRO A 57 14.68 7.64 1.92
N ASN A 58 13.80 8.62 1.71
CA ASN A 58 14.16 10.04 1.64
C ASN A 58 12.92 10.92 1.87
N SER A 59 13.08 12.25 1.88
CA SER A 59 12.01 13.21 2.19
C SER A 59 10.84 13.25 1.20
N CYS A 60 10.90 12.52 0.09
CA CYS A 60 9.80 12.43 -0.87
C CYS A 60 8.86 11.25 -0.64
N TYR A 61 9.22 10.32 0.25
CA TYR A 61 8.36 9.21 0.64
C TYR A 61 7.47 9.61 1.80
N PHE A 62 6.20 9.27 1.68
CA PHE A 62 5.19 9.51 2.70
C PHE A 62 4.41 8.23 2.93
N PHE A 63 4.13 7.91 4.20
CA PHE A 63 3.19 6.86 4.52
C PHE A 63 1.83 7.12 3.86
N ASN A 64 1.32 6.14 3.11
CA ASN A 64 0.02 6.22 2.48
C ASN A 64 -0.96 5.16 3.01
N GLY A 65 -0.46 4.08 3.60
CA GLY A 65 -1.26 3.04 4.23
C GLY A 65 -0.50 1.72 4.31
N LEU A 66 -1.21 0.67 4.71
CA LEU A 66 -0.73 -0.70 4.55
C LEU A 66 -1.23 -1.28 3.24
N TYR A 67 -0.36 -2.01 2.57
CA TYR A 67 -0.79 -3.11 1.74
C TYR A 67 -1.11 -4.29 2.66
N TYR A 68 -2.35 -4.78 2.60
CA TYR A 68 -2.83 -5.86 3.45
C TYR A 68 -3.72 -6.80 2.63
N ASP A 69 -3.19 -7.98 2.29
CA ASP A 69 -3.88 -8.96 1.45
C ASP A 69 -4.22 -10.24 2.24
N TYR A 70 -5.39 -10.80 1.95
CA TYR A 70 -5.95 -11.95 2.65
C TYR A 70 -5.87 -13.19 1.75
N GLN A 71 -5.15 -14.23 2.20
CA GLN A 71 -5.02 -15.50 1.47
C GLN A 71 -5.28 -16.68 2.41
N ASP A 72 -6.55 -17.09 2.54
CA ASP A 72 -7.00 -18.07 3.56
C ASP A 72 -6.55 -17.66 4.97
N THR A 73 -5.61 -18.39 5.57
CA THR A 73 -5.05 -18.08 6.89
C THR A 73 -3.87 -17.10 6.86
N ILE A 74 -3.38 -16.77 5.66
CA ILE A 74 -2.22 -15.91 5.45
C ILE A 74 -2.67 -14.45 5.40
N ARG A 75 -1.85 -13.57 5.96
CA ARG A 75 -1.95 -12.11 5.88
C ARG A 75 -0.66 -11.56 5.31
N VAL A 76 -0.68 -11.09 4.08
CA VAL A 76 0.48 -10.47 3.45
C VAL A 76 0.46 -8.99 3.77
N VAL A 77 1.53 -8.48 4.37
CA VAL A 77 1.61 -7.12 4.88
C VAL A 77 2.85 -6.42 4.33
N ALA A 78 2.66 -5.23 3.78
CA ALA A 78 3.74 -4.31 3.39
C ALA A 78 3.30 -2.87 3.64
N ILE A 79 4.25 -1.94 3.60
CA ILE A 79 3.93 -0.51 3.67
C ILE A 79 3.66 -0.01 2.26
N ASN A 80 2.55 0.69 2.07
CA ASN A 80 2.27 1.41 0.84
C ASN A 80 2.66 2.88 1.05
N ALA A 81 3.65 3.34 0.31
CA ALA A 81 4.12 4.71 0.36
C ALA A 81 3.68 5.49 -0.88
N ARG A 82 3.42 6.78 -0.69
CA ARG A 82 3.28 7.75 -1.77
C ARG A 82 4.61 8.46 -1.95
N VAL A 83 5.10 8.53 -3.18
CA VAL A 83 6.39 9.16 -3.53
C VAL A 83 6.14 10.40 -4.35
N ARG A 84 6.68 11.56 -3.95
CA ARG A 84 6.63 12.79 -4.76
C ARG A 84 7.76 12.81 -5.79
N LEU A 85 7.45 13.10 -7.05
CA LEU A 85 8.39 12.96 -8.19
C LEU A 85 8.89 14.29 -8.77
N ASP A 86 8.29 15.41 -8.40
CA ASP A 86 8.49 16.73 -9.00
C ASP A 86 9.24 17.71 -8.08
N VAL A 87 9.95 17.18 -7.08
CA VAL A 87 10.77 17.95 -6.16
C VAL A 87 12.09 17.24 -5.91
N ASP A 88 13.11 18.01 -5.53
CA ASP A 88 14.37 17.45 -5.03
C ASP A 88 14.17 16.94 -3.60
N CYS A 89 14.54 15.70 -3.37
CA CYS A 89 14.44 15.03 -2.07
C CYS A 89 15.75 15.17 -1.29
N THR A 90 15.67 15.31 0.04
CA THR A 90 16.85 15.20 0.89
C THR A 90 17.09 13.72 1.23
N GLU A 91 18.34 13.28 1.11
CA GLU A 91 18.78 11.92 1.46
C GLU A 91 18.82 11.74 2.98
N GLU A 92 17.64 11.66 3.59
CA GLU A 92 17.43 11.43 5.00
C GLU A 92 16.49 10.24 5.17
N ILE A 93 17.02 9.13 5.68
CA ILE A 93 16.22 7.96 6.02
C ILE A 93 15.56 8.21 7.36
N VAL A 94 14.23 8.15 7.38
CA VAL A 94 13.43 8.30 8.60
C VAL A 94 12.74 6.98 8.90
N GLN A 95 12.89 6.49 10.12
CA GLN A 95 12.19 5.28 10.57
C GLN A 95 10.90 5.66 11.28
N GLU A 96 9.82 5.00 10.90
CA GLU A 96 8.48 5.21 11.45
C GLU A 96 7.87 3.89 11.91
N GLU A 97 6.82 4.01 12.72
CA GLU A 97 6.02 2.88 13.18
C GLU A 97 4.57 3.09 12.76
N TYR A 98 3.90 1.99 12.42
CA TYR A 98 2.47 1.98 12.16
C TYR A 98 1.81 0.83 12.88
N THR A 99 0.82 1.15 13.71
CA THR A 99 0.01 0.18 14.45
C THR A 99 -1.36 0.05 13.82
N PHE A 100 -1.80 -1.19 13.59
CA PHE A 100 -3.11 -1.48 13.01
C PHE A 100 -3.83 -2.60 13.77
N PRO A 101 -5.16 -2.48 13.90
CA PRO A 101 -5.95 -3.50 14.58
C PRO A 101 -6.25 -4.68 13.65
N VAL A 102 -6.10 -5.89 14.16
CA VAL A 102 -6.56 -7.13 13.54
C VAL A 102 -7.68 -7.71 14.38
N LYS A 103 -8.88 -7.76 13.80
CA LYS A 103 -10.01 -8.49 14.38
C LYS A 103 -9.88 -9.97 14.05
N VAL A 104 -9.88 -10.82 15.07
CA VAL A 104 -9.70 -12.26 14.93
C VAL A 104 -11.01 -12.91 14.49
N THR A 105 -11.14 -13.23 13.20
CA THR A 105 -12.38 -13.77 12.60
C THR A 105 -12.26 -15.19 12.03
N GLN A 106 -11.10 -15.83 12.18
CA GLN A 106 -10.89 -17.25 11.86
C GLN A 106 -10.39 -17.99 13.11
N GLU A 107 -10.73 -19.27 13.20
CA GLU A 107 -10.30 -20.17 14.29
C GLU A 107 -8.95 -20.85 14.01
N LYS A 108 -8.45 -20.77 12.78
CA LYS A 108 -7.11 -21.28 12.43
C LYS A 108 -6.05 -20.24 12.74
N ASP A 109 -4.83 -20.71 13.02
CA ASP A 109 -3.63 -19.88 13.17
C ASP A 109 -3.46 -18.90 12.01
N TYR A 110 -3.04 -17.68 12.34
CA TYR A 110 -2.73 -16.65 11.36
C TYR A 110 -1.28 -16.78 10.96
N VAL A 111 -1.00 -16.72 9.66
CA VAL A 111 0.37 -16.65 9.14
C VAL A 111 0.58 -15.26 8.57
N PHE A 112 1.25 -14.39 9.31
CA PHE A 112 1.66 -13.09 8.79
C PHE A 112 2.90 -13.24 7.92
N LYS A 113 2.85 -12.66 6.73
CA LYS A 113 4.00 -12.53 5.82
C LYS A 113 4.32 -11.06 5.69
N PHE A 114 5.30 -10.58 6.46
CA PHE A 114 5.78 -9.20 6.40
C PHE A 114 6.79 -9.08 5.27
N TRP A 115 6.48 -8.28 4.25
CA TRP A 115 7.27 -8.19 3.03
C TRP A 115 8.63 -7.54 3.26
N LYS A 116 9.69 -8.19 2.77
CA LYS A 116 11.10 -7.79 2.90
C LYS A 116 11.75 -7.43 1.56
N GLY A 117 10.96 -7.29 0.49
CA GLY A 117 11.44 -6.97 -0.84
C GLY A 117 11.35 -8.15 -1.80
N VAL A 118 12.14 -8.10 -2.86
CA VAL A 118 12.29 -9.18 -3.83
C VAL A 118 13.74 -9.63 -3.89
N ASP A 119 13.98 -10.89 -4.22
CA ASP A 119 15.32 -11.43 -4.47
C ASP A 119 15.81 -11.13 -5.90
N ASP A 120 17.00 -11.65 -6.24
CA ASP A 120 17.65 -11.45 -7.55
C ASP A 120 16.84 -12.06 -8.72
N ASP A 121 15.97 -13.04 -8.43
CA ASP A 121 15.08 -13.67 -9.41
C ASP A 121 13.73 -12.94 -9.53
N GLY A 122 13.50 -11.92 -8.70
CA GLY A 122 12.26 -11.14 -8.65
C GLY A 122 11.17 -11.77 -7.79
N GLU A 123 11.49 -12.78 -6.99
CA GLU A 123 10.55 -13.46 -6.10
C GLU A 123 10.43 -12.74 -4.76
N ASN A 124 9.23 -12.72 -4.19
CA ASN A 124 8.97 -11.99 -2.94
C ASN A 124 9.62 -12.66 -1.73
N ILE A 125 10.31 -11.87 -0.92
CA ILE A 125 10.89 -12.28 0.35
C ILE A 125 9.95 -11.83 1.48
N PHE A 126 9.71 -12.72 2.45
CA PHE A 126 8.88 -12.43 3.62
C PHE A 126 9.57 -12.86 4.91
N GLU A 127 9.36 -12.08 5.97
CA GLU A 127 9.44 -12.58 7.34
C GLU A 127 8.08 -13.19 7.70
N GLU A 128 8.07 -14.47 8.04
CA GLU A 128 6.85 -15.19 8.39
C GLU A 128 6.70 -15.34 9.90
N VAL A 129 5.55 -14.93 10.43
CA VAL A 129 5.21 -15.07 11.85
C VAL A 129 3.88 -15.79 11.97
N VAL A 130 3.87 -16.91 12.70
CA VAL A 130 2.65 -17.66 12.99
C VAL A 130 2.11 -17.22 14.35
N VAL A 131 0.87 -16.74 14.36
CA VAL A 131 0.14 -16.37 15.58
C VAL A 131 -0.98 -17.39 15.79
N PRO A 132 -0.86 -18.28 16.78
CA PRO A 132 -1.86 -19.31 17.04
C PRO A 132 -3.17 -18.72 17.56
N VAL A 133 -4.29 -19.40 17.29
CA VAL A 133 -5.61 -19.05 17.86
C VAL A 133 -5.97 -20.05 18.96
N ASN A 134 -6.20 -19.55 20.18
CA ASN A 134 -6.51 -20.34 21.39
C ASN A 134 -7.90 -20.05 21.95
#